data_AF-A0A4C1WDV3-F1
#
_entry.id   AF-A0A4C1WDV3-F1
#
_cell.length_a   1.000
_cell.length_b   1.000
_cell.length_c   1.000
_cell.angle_alpha   90.00
_cell.angle_beta   90.00
_cell.angle_gamma   90.00
#
_symmetry.space_group_name_H-M   'P 1'
#
loop_
_entity.id
_entity.type
_entity.pdbx_description
1 polymer ?
#
loop_
_entity_poly.entity_id
_entity_poly.type
_entity_poly.pdbx_seq_one_letter_code
_entity_poly.pdbx_strand_id
1 'polypeptide(L)'
;MRTRTLDAVAIPRVYDEKSGLASHVFLSSLAEGLCSSYKETLRFEASIIKDPANHTFSPDSYVQFIYDNADHNTCTIDGKNTFHAMGGIMVVTPASSVTSKKTISRLKQIPSSEEIGEIGFVNLKRFENKNFDGLKTVEIEDILDVTDNYEMSSADFTWFYSKFTNSKSDGWNGFMEKSHNNVAYHSSKIIPVPFIKNPPSDYDTIFTSLVEAAKQCQNKYKDCVRHV
;
A
#
# COMPACT_ATOMS: atom_id res chain seq x y z
N MET A 1 -5.94 45.63 -22.41
CA MET A 1 -4.62 45.33 -23.01
C MET A 1 -3.58 45.24 -21.90
N ARG A 2 -3.21 44.01 -21.50
CA ARG A 2 -1.93 43.57 -20.91
C ARG A 2 -2.16 42.22 -20.22
N THR A 3 -2.05 41.18 -21.03
CA THR A 3 -1.79 39.80 -20.65
C THR A 3 -0.39 39.72 -20.04
N ARG A 4 -0.24 39.01 -18.92
CA ARG A 4 1.05 38.47 -18.47
C ARG A 4 0.96 36.95 -18.54
N THR A 5 1.64 36.41 -19.53
CA THR A 5 2.01 35.00 -19.68
C THR A 5 3.04 34.65 -18.61
N LEU A 6 2.83 33.53 -17.92
CA LEU A 6 3.89 32.84 -17.17
C LEU A 6 4.26 31.61 -17.98
N ASP A 7 5.46 31.65 -18.55
CA ASP A 7 6.08 30.54 -19.27
C ASP A 7 6.38 29.39 -18.30
N ALA A 8 5.78 28.22 -18.57
CA ALA A 8 6.15 26.98 -17.89
C ALA A 8 7.39 26.38 -18.57
N VAL A 9 8.48 26.33 -17.82
CA VAL A 9 9.74 25.66 -18.16
C VAL A 9 9.47 24.18 -18.45
N ALA A 10 9.83 23.75 -19.66
CA ALA A 10 9.80 22.35 -20.06
C ALA A 10 10.91 21.56 -19.35
N ILE A 11 10.53 20.55 -18.57
CA ILE A 11 11.44 19.49 -18.09
C ILE A 11 11.06 18.21 -18.86
N PRO A 12 11.94 17.63 -19.68
CA PRO A 12 11.62 16.40 -20.38
C PRO A 12 11.68 15.22 -19.39
N ARG A 13 10.55 14.57 -19.13
CA ARG A 13 10.52 13.26 -18.47
C ARG A 13 10.53 12.17 -19.53
N VAL A 14 11.65 11.46 -19.62
CA VAL A 14 11.78 10.16 -20.25
C VAL A 14 10.89 9.18 -19.46
N TYR A 15 9.85 8.64 -20.08
CA TYR A 15 9.03 7.55 -19.52
C TYR A 15 9.30 6.27 -20.30
N ASP A 16 9.57 5.19 -19.57
CA ASP A 16 9.77 3.84 -20.07
C ASP A 16 8.41 3.18 -20.40
N GLU A 17 8.32 2.55 -21.57
CA GLU A 17 7.10 2.28 -22.34
C GLU A 17 6.29 1.03 -21.94
N LYS A 18 6.67 0.28 -20.89
CA LYS A 18 6.24 -1.14 -20.79
C LYS A 18 5.29 -1.55 -19.66
N SER A 19 4.79 -0.65 -18.81
CA SER A 19 3.93 -1.06 -17.66
C SER A 19 2.57 -0.37 -17.55
N GLY A 20 2.15 0.43 -18.53
CA GLY A 20 1.01 1.34 -18.38
C GLY A 20 -0.13 1.17 -19.40
N LEU A 21 -0.67 -0.03 -19.62
CA LEU A 21 -1.76 -0.19 -20.61
C LEU A 21 -3.08 0.50 -20.21
N ALA A 22 -3.36 0.68 -18.91
CA ALA A 22 -4.54 1.41 -18.46
C ALA A 22 -4.33 2.93 -18.40
N SER A 23 -3.10 3.38 -18.07
CA SER A 23 -2.77 4.81 -18.01
C SER A 23 -2.54 5.40 -19.40
N HIS A 24 -1.96 4.64 -20.34
CA HIS A 24 -1.70 5.15 -21.68
C HIS A 24 -2.98 5.40 -22.47
N VAL A 25 -4.02 4.56 -22.32
CA VAL A 25 -5.33 4.77 -22.97
C VAL A 25 -6.08 5.95 -22.35
N PHE A 26 -6.04 6.12 -21.02
CA PHE A 26 -6.67 7.26 -20.35
C PHE A 26 -5.95 8.59 -20.63
N LEU A 27 -4.62 8.58 -20.62
CA LEU A 27 -3.81 9.76 -20.94
C LEU A 27 -3.82 10.08 -22.45
N SER A 28 -3.87 9.07 -23.33
CA SER A 28 -4.04 9.30 -24.77
C SER A 28 -5.43 9.81 -25.11
N SER A 29 -6.49 9.36 -24.42
CA SER A 29 -7.85 9.90 -24.63
C SER A 29 -8.02 11.33 -24.09
N LEU A 30 -7.26 11.72 -23.06
CA LEU A 30 -7.11 13.12 -22.64
C LEU A 30 -6.39 13.97 -23.70
N ALA A 31 -5.39 13.42 -24.40
CA ALA A 31 -4.67 14.10 -25.48
C ALA A 31 -5.48 14.17 -26.79
N GLU A 32 -6.41 13.25 -27.04
CA GLU A 32 -7.25 13.19 -28.25
C GLU A 32 -8.66 13.77 -28.08
N GLY A 33 -8.99 14.36 -26.92
CA GLY A 33 -10.29 15.02 -26.70
C GLY A 33 -11.48 14.07 -26.50
N LEU A 34 -11.24 12.79 -26.25
CA LEU A 34 -12.26 11.79 -25.91
C LEU A 34 -12.49 11.78 -24.39
N CYS A 35 -13.14 12.82 -23.88
CA CYS A 35 -13.53 12.90 -22.48
C CYS A 35 -14.77 12.02 -22.23
N SER A 36 -14.62 10.96 -21.44
CA SER A 36 -15.78 10.23 -20.90
C SER A 36 -16.61 11.18 -20.03
N SER A 37 -17.93 11.06 -20.08
CA SER A 37 -18.78 11.91 -19.23
C SER A 37 -18.47 11.62 -17.76
N TYR A 38 -18.50 12.65 -16.91
CA TYR A 38 -18.30 12.51 -15.46
C TYR A 38 -19.18 11.41 -14.85
N LYS A 39 -20.42 11.26 -15.34
CA LYS A 39 -21.35 10.20 -14.93
C LYS A 39 -20.86 8.79 -15.29
N GLU A 40 -20.26 8.60 -16.46
CA GLU A 40 -19.69 7.30 -16.84
C GLU A 40 -18.43 6.99 -16.03
N THR A 41 -17.59 7.98 -15.74
CA THR A 41 -16.42 7.81 -14.87
C THR A 41 -16.85 7.38 -13.46
N LEU A 42 -17.80 8.09 -12.84
CA LEU A 42 -18.35 7.71 -11.54
C LEU A 42 -18.98 6.31 -11.56
N ARG A 43 -19.70 5.96 -12.64
CA ARG A 43 -20.28 4.62 -12.78
C ARG A 43 -19.19 3.56 -12.87
N PHE A 44 -18.11 3.82 -13.60
CA PHE A 44 -16.99 2.90 -13.73
C PHE A 44 -16.29 2.69 -12.38
N GLU A 45 -15.98 3.76 -11.66
CA GLU A 45 -15.42 3.71 -10.31
C GLU A 45 -16.31 2.92 -9.34
N ALA A 46 -17.61 3.23 -9.31
CA ALA A 46 -18.57 2.49 -8.49
C ALA A 46 -18.68 1.01 -8.88
N SER A 47 -18.54 0.68 -10.17
CA SER A 47 -18.54 -0.70 -10.66
C SER A 47 -17.29 -1.47 -10.20
N ILE A 48 -16.13 -0.81 -10.15
CA ILE A 48 -14.89 -1.39 -9.61
C ILE A 48 -15.05 -1.66 -8.12
N ILE A 49 -15.56 -0.69 -7.36
CA ILE A 49 -15.72 -0.79 -5.90
C ILE A 49 -16.67 -1.93 -5.51
N LYS A 50 -17.76 -2.14 -6.25
CA LYS A 50 -18.72 -3.24 -6.00
C LYS A 50 -18.25 -4.62 -6.49
N ASP A 51 -17.07 -4.76 -7.09
CA ASP A 51 -16.49 -6.03 -7.53
C ASP A 51 -15.26 -6.41 -6.67
N PRO A 52 -15.45 -6.96 -5.45
CA PRO A 52 -14.36 -7.17 -4.49
C PRO A 52 -13.33 -8.23 -4.91
N ALA A 53 -13.61 -9.03 -5.95
CA ALA A 53 -12.75 -10.13 -6.39
C ALA A 53 -11.86 -9.74 -7.59
N ASN A 54 -11.33 -8.52 -7.59
CA ASN A 54 -10.54 -8.05 -8.73
C ASN A 54 -9.13 -8.63 -8.78
N HIS A 55 -8.65 -9.29 -7.72
CA HIS A 55 -7.26 -9.75 -7.62
C HIS A 55 -7.17 -11.16 -7.04
N THR A 56 -6.54 -12.06 -7.79
CA THR A 56 -6.12 -13.40 -7.36
C THR A 56 -4.61 -13.50 -7.52
N PHE A 57 -3.94 -14.28 -6.68
CA PHE A 57 -2.49 -14.44 -6.73
C PHE A 57 -2.08 -15.86 -6.36
N SER A 58 -0.88 -16.28 -6.78
CA SER A 58 -0.42 -17.66 -6.57
C SER A 58 -0.19 -17.96 -5.08
N PRO A 59 -0.25 -19.24 -4.66
CA PRO A 59 0.06 -19.63 -3.28
C PRO A 59 1.47 -19.24 -2.84
N ASP A 60 2.43 -19.28 -3.77
CA ASP A 60 3.85 -19.02 -3.51
C ASP A 60 4.21 -17.53 -3.48
N SER A 61 3.24 -16.63 -3.64
CA SER A 61 3.50 -15.19 -3.58
C SER A 61 3.70 -14.74 -2.14
N TYR A 62 4.69 -13.88 -1.91
CA TYR A 62 4.84 -13.18 -0.65
C TYR A 62 3.82 -12.04 -0.56
N VAL A 63 3.09 -11.97 0.56
CA VAL A 63 2.01 -11.00 0.79
C VAL A 63 2.28 -10.26 2.09
N GLN A 64 2.29 -8.93 2.02
CA GLN A 64 2.44 -8.06 3.17
C GLN A 64 1.25 -7.10 3.26
N PHE A 65 0.65 -7.00 4.44
CA PHE A 65 -0.34 -5.97 4.74
C PHE A 65 0.34 -4.82 5.48
N ILE A 66 0.09 -3.60 5.03
CA ILE A 66 0.65 -2.39 5.62
C ILE A 66 -0.53 -1.47 5.90
N TYR A 67 -0.64 -1.04 7.15
CA TYR A 67 -1.63 -0.07 7.57
C TYR A 67 -0.88 1.12 8.17
N ASP A 68 -1.21 2.32 7.70
CA ASP A 68 -0.52 3.55 8.10
C ASP A 68 -1.51 4.73 8.15
N ASN A 69 -1.04 5.85 8.66
CA ASN A 69 -1.78 7.10 8.72
C ASN A 69 -2.16 7.57 7.33
N ALA A 70 -3.45 7.83 7.13
CA ALA A 70 -3.97 8.46 5.94
C ALA A 70 -4.62 9.80 6.30
N ASP A 71 -3.80 10.84 6.16
CA ASP A 71 -4.19 12.21 6.48
C ASP A 71 -4.51 13.00 5.21
N HIS A 72 -5.76 13.45 5.11
CA HIS A 72 -6.16 14.36 4.05
C HIS A 72 -6.57 15.71 4.64
N ASN A 73 -5.94 16.79 4.16
CA ASN A 73 -6.38 18.13 4.52
C ASN A 73 -7.65 18.47 3.72
N THR A 74 -8.82 18.27 4.33
CA THR A 74 -10.12 18.54 3.70
C THR A 74 -10.56 19.99 3.81
N CYS A 75 -9.72 20.88 4.36
CA CYS A 75 -10.03 22.30 4.57
C CYS A 75 -10.51 23.00 3.29
N THR A 76 -9.99 22.61 2.12
CA THR A 76 -10.41 23.17 0.82
C THR A 76 -11.69 22.55 0.25
N ILE A 77 -12.18 21.43 0.81
CA ILE A 77 -13.34 20.68 0.32
C ILE A 77 -14.58 20.97 1.17
N ASP A 78 -14.48 20.83 2.49
CA ASP A 78 -15.63 20.96 3.40
C ASP A 78 -15.42 21.98 4.54
N GLY A 79 -14.26 22.64 4.57
CA GLY A 79 -13.91 23.60 5.61
C GLY A 79 -13.69 22.99 7.00
N LYS A 80 -13.66 21.65 7.10
CA LYS A 80 -13.34 20.95 8.34
C LYS A 80 -11.83 20.66 8.40
N ASN A 81 -11.36 20.38 9.61
CA ASN A 81 -9.98 19.97 9.88
C ASN A 81 -9.62 18.69 9.09
N THR A 82 -8.37 18.24 9.22
CA THR A 82 -7.85 17.01 8.62
C THR A 82 -8.74 15.79 8.81
N PHE A 83 -9.06 15.10 7.70
CA PHE A 83 -9.55 13.73 7.74
C PHE A 83 -8.41 12.83 8.21
N HIS A 84 -8.60 12.22 9.37
CA HIS A 84 -7.61 11.39 10.05
C HIS A 84 -8.14 9.96 10.13
N ALA A 85 -7.61 9.09 9.29
CA ALA A 85 -8.01 7.69 9.20
C ALA A 85 -6.78 6.79 9.04
N MET A 86 -6.96 5.49 9.23
CA MET A 86 -5.93 4.50 8.90
C MET A 86 -6.20 3.95 7.50
N GLY A 87 -5.27 4.17 6.59
CA GLY A 87 -5.27 3.58 5.24
C GLY A 87 -4.56 2.24 5.28
N GLY A 88 -4.94 1.33 4.37
CA GLY A 88 -4.25 0.06 4.23
C GLY A 88 -3.88 -0.25 2.79
N ILE A 89 -2.76 -0.93 2.62
CA ILE A 89 -2.34 -1.53 1.36
C ILE A 89 -1.94 -2.99 1.57
N MET A 90 -2.15 -3.79 0.53
CA MET A 90 -1.62 -5.14 0.40
C MET A 90 -0.55 -5.12 -0.69
N VAL A 91 0.63 -5.61 -0.36
CA VAL A 91 1.78 -5.67 -1.26
C VAL A 91 2.05 -7.13 -1.57
N VAL A 92 2.06 -7.48 -2.86
CA VAL A 92 2.27 -8.86 -3.32
C VAL A 92 3.51 -8.94 -4.20
N THR A 93 4.40 -9.89 -3.90
CA THR A 93 5.67 -10.10 -4.62
C THR A 93 5.81 -11.58 -5.01
N PRO A 94 6.12 -11.92 -6.27
CA PRO A 94 6.34 -11.02 -7.41
C PRO A 94 5.01 -10.45 -7.96
N ALA A 95 5.05 -9.28 -8.60
CA ALA A 95 3.89 -8.65 -9.22
C ALA A 95 3.25 -9.51 -10.32
N SER A 96 4.06 -10.35 -10.99
CA SER A 96 3.61 -11.32 -11.98
C SER A 96 2.74 -12.43 -11.40
N SER A 97 2.77 -12.66 -10.08
CA SER A 97 1.91 -13.64 -9.43
C SER A 97 0.46 -13.16 -9.33
N VAL A 98 0.19 -11.85 -9.51
CA VAL A 98 -1.14 -11.26 -9.32
C VAL A 98 -1.90 -11.17 -10.64
N THR A 99 -2.97 -11.94 -10.75
CA THR A 99 -3.95 -11.86 -11.83
C THR A 99 -5.09 -10.92 -11.46
N SER A 100 -5.23 -9.83 -12.23
CA SER A 100 -6.39 -8.93 -12.11
C SER A 100 -7.49 -9.31 -13.09
N LYS A 101 -8.75 -9.25 -12.64
CA LYS A 101 -9.91 -9.44 -13.52
C LYS A 101 -9.92 -8.35 -14.59
N LYS A 102 -9.94 -8.74 -15.87
CA LYS A 102 -9.90 -7.81 -17.01
C LYS A 102 -11.27 -7.19 -17.33
N THR A 103 -12.34 -7.82 -16.87
CA THR A 103 -13.72 -7.43 -17.22
C THR A 103 -14.51 -7.16 -15.96
N ILE A 104 -15.10 -5.98 -15.86
CA ILE A 104 -15.93 -5.56 -14.73
C ILE A 104 -17.36 -5.42 -15.22
N SER A 105 -18.31 -5.92 -14.44
CA SER A 105 -19.73 -5.78 -14.76
C SER A 105 -20.15 -4.32 -14.56
N ARG A 106 -20.54 -3.65 -15.64
CA ARG A 106 -21.03 -2.26 -15.59
C ARG A 106 -22.32 -2.19 -14.77
N LEU A 107 -22.33 -1.35 -13.73
CA LEU A 107 -23.54 -1.10 -12.95
C LEU A 107 -24.61 -0.38 -13.78
N LYS A 108 -25.87 -0.80 -13.62
CA LYS A 108 -27.01 -0.15 -14.30
C LYS A 108 -27.32 1.24 -13.70
N GLN A 109 -27.17 1.37 -12.39
CA GLN A 109 -27.41 2.59 -11.63
C GLN A 109 -26.18 2.92 -10.81
N ILE A 110 -25.91 4.22 -10.65
CA ILE A 110 -24.83 4.71 -9.80
C ILE A 110 -25.35 4.66 -8.36
N PRO A 111 -24.70 3.91 -7.45
CA PRO A 111 -25.08 3.87 -6.04
C PRO A 111 -24.90 5.25 -5.38
N SER A 112 -25.56 5.47 -4.25
CA SER A 112 -25.44 6.74 -3.52
C SER A 112 -24.06 6.89 -2.89
N SER A 113 -23.73 8.11 -2.48
CA SER A 113 -22.48 8.41 -1.75
C SER A 113 -22.36 7.61 -0.45
N GLU A 114 -23.47 7.39 0.23
CA GLU A 114 -23.53 6.63 1.48
C GLU A 114 -23.19 5.16 1.23
N GLU A 115 -23.81 4.55 0.21
CA GLU A 115 -23.54 3.15 -0.18
C GLU A 115 -22.07 2.95 -0.61
N ILE A 116 -21.51 3.87 -1.38
CA ILE A 116 -20.11 3.80 -1.81
C ILE A 116 -19.18 3.94 -0.60
N GLY A 117 -19.51 4.86 0.32
CA GLY A 117 -18.78 5.07 1.56
C GLY A 117 -18.72 3.80 2.40
N GLU A 118 -19.85 3.11 2.59
CA GLU A 118 -19.90 1.86 3.38
C GLU A 118 -18.99 0.75 2.83
N ILE A 119 -18.80 0.67 1.51
CA ILE A 119 -17.90 -0.34 0.90
C ILE A 119 -16.43 0.03 1.11
N GLY A 120 -16.11 1.32 1.08
CA GLY A 120 -14.75 1.84 1.20
C GLY A 120 -14.18 1.78 2.62
N PHE A 121 -15.02 1.50 3.63
CA PHE A 121 -14.63 1.47 5.03
C PHE A 121 -14.84 0.10 5.69
N VAL A 122 -13.93 -0.24 6.60
CA VAL A 122 -14.08 -1.36 7.52
C VAL A 122 -14.83 -0.88 8.77
N ASN A 123 -15.76 -1.70 9.24
CA ASN A 123 -16.39 -1.48 10.55
C ASN A 123 -15.37 -1.62 11.68
N LEU A 124 -15.31 -0.61 12.55
CA LEU A 124 -14.43 -0.58 13.71
C LEU A 124 -14.77 -1.74 14.66
N LYS A 125 -13.76 -2.50 15.06
CA LYS A 125 -13.84 -3.55 16.07
C LYS A 125 -13.33 -3.01 17.39
N ARG A 126 -14.11 -3.23 18.44
CA ARG A 126 -13.74 -2.82 19.79
C ARG A 126 -12.57 -3.67 20.29
N PHE A 127 -11.48 -3.02 20.66
CA PHE A 127 -10.43 -3.62 21.45
C PHE A 127 -10.88 -3.64 22.91
N GLU A 128 -10.91 -4.84 23.49
CA GLU A 128 -11.09 -5.02 24.92
C GLU A 128 -9.77 -5.47 25.50
N ASN A 129 -9.18 -4.61 26.34
CA ASN A 129 -8.11 -5.03 27.24
C ASN A 129 -8.73 -5.87 28.37
N LYS A 130 -9.09 -7.10 28.03
CA LYS A 130 -9.32 -8.13 29.04
C LYS A 130 -7.93 -8.32 29.65
N ASN A 131 -7.75 -7.97 30.92
CA ASN A 131 -6.50 -8.05 31.73
C ASN A 131 -5.90 -9.48 31.79
N PHE A 132 -5.76 -10.12 30.65
CA PHE A 132 -5.00 -11.32 30.43
C PHE A 132 -3.56 -10.88 30.23
N ASP A 133 -2.66 -11.72 30.68
CA ASP A 133 -1.26 -11.60 30.36
C ASP A 133 -1.03 -11.90 28.86
N GLY A 134 -1.49 -11.03 27.96
CA GLY A 134 -1.45 -11.25 26.51
C GLY A 134 -0.02 -11.50 26.01
N LEU A 135 0.97 -10.85 26.62
CA LEU A 135 2.38 -11.11 26.37
C LEU A 135 2.86 -12.47 26.90
N LYS A 136 2.25 -13.05 27.96
CA LYS A 136 2.59 -14.41 28.42
C LYS A 136 2.12 -15.49 27.43
N THR A 137 1.13 -15.20 26.60
CA THR A 137 0.69 -16.10 25.52
C THR A 137 1.46 -15.90 24.22
N VAL A 138 2.18 -14.80 24.08
CA VAL A 138 3.07 -14.60 22.95
C VAL A 138 4.36 -15.33 23.28
N GLU A 139 4.54 -16.51 22.70
CA GLU A 139 5.84 -17.17 22.66
C GLU A 139 6.73 -16.35 21.73
N ILE A 140 7.46 -15.39 22.33
CA ILE A 140 8.56 -14.74 21.65
C ILE A 140 9.69 -15.75 21.72
N GLU A 141 10.06 -16.35 20.58
CA GLU A 141 11.34 -17.05 20.49
C GLU A 141 12.43 -16.08 20.91
N ASP A 142 13.27 -16.50 21.86
CA ASP A 142 14.38 -15.69 22.32
C ASP A 142 15.34 -15.53 21.12
N ILE A 143 15.30 -14.36 20.48
CA ILE A 143 16.17 -13.99 19.35
C ILE A 143 17.62 -13.77 19.84
N LEU A 144 17.82 -13.88 21.16
CA LEU A 144 19.11 -13.81 21.82
C LEU A 144 19.35 -15.16 22.48
N ASP A 145 19.48 -16.21 21.68
CA ASP A 145 20.17 -17.37 22.22
C ASP A 145 21.60 -16.88 22.54
N VAL A 146 22.07 -17.05 23.78
CA VAL A 146 23.43 -16.60 24.17
C VAL A 146 24.52 -17.38 23.41
N THR A 147 24.09 -18.36 22.62
CA THR A 147 24.84 -19.13 21.62
C THR A 147 24.70 -18.62 20.18
N ASP A 148 23.89 -17.60 19.91
CA ASP A 148 23.88 -16.87 18.65
C ASP A 148 25.19 -16.10 18.54
N ASN A 149 26.17 -16.77 17.91
CA ASN A 149 27.21 -16.07 17.20
C ASN A 149 26.48 -15.17 16.19
N TYR A 150 26.22 -13.91 16.56
CA TYR A 150 25.91 -12.86 15.60
C TYR A 150 27.10 -12.81 14.65
N GLU A 151 27.06 -13.65 13.62
CA GLU A 151 27.98 -13.60 12.51
C GLU A 151 27.64 -12.31 11.80
N MET A 152 28.29 -11.23 12.25
CA MET A 152 28.30 -9.96 11.56
C MET A 152 28.59 -10.28 10.11
N SER A 153 27.60 -10.05 9.24
CA SER A 153 27.75 -10.45 7.87
C SER A 153 28.93 -9.70 7.28
N SER A 154 29.56 -10.26 6.26
CA SER A 154 30.62 -9.54 5.54
C SER A 154 30.12 -8.18 5.04
N ALA A 155 28.84 -8.04 4.75
CA ALA A 155 28.18 -6.80 4.38
C ALA A 155 28.13 -5.80 5.55
N ASP A 156 27.70 -6.23 6.75
CA ASP A 156 27.67 -5.39 7.95
C ASP A 156 29.06 -4.87 8.31
N PHE A 157 30.06 -5.76 8.36
CA PHE A 157 31.44 -5.38 8.67
C PHE A 157 32.00 -4.42 7.62
N THR A 158 31.76 -4.68 6.34
CA THR A 158 32.20 -3.80 5.24
C THR A 158 31.56 -2.43 5.35
N TRP A 159 30.27 -2.35 5.69
CA TRP A 159 29.58 -1.08 5.88
C TRP A 159 30.12 -0.32 7.10
N PHE A 160 30.26 -0.97 8.25
CA PHE A 160 30.85 -0.35 9.45
C PHE A 160 32.26 0.16 9.21
N TYR A 161 33.11 -0.63 8.54
CA TYR A 161 34.46 -0.22 8.19
C TYR A 161 34.47 0.95 7.20
N SER A 162 33.58 0.93 6.20
CA SER A 162 33.40 2.05 5.26
C SER A 162 32.98 3.33 5.98
N LYS A 163 32.05 3.23 6.95
CA LYS A 163 31.63 4.34 7.81
C LYS A 163 32.76 4.90 8.64
N PHE A 164 33.59 4.04 9.21
CA PHE A 164 34.72 4.43 10.04
C PHE A 164 35.85 5.09 9.24
N THR A 165 36.15 4.58 8.05
CA THR A 165 37.32 5.01 7.25
C THR A 165 37.03 6.14 6.27
N ASN A 166 35.79 6.29 5.81
CA ASN A 166 35.42 7.26 4.79
C ASN A 166 34.27 8.16 5.27
N SER A 167 34.57 9.45 5.43
CA SER A 167 33.59 10.47 5.83
C SER A 167 32.48 10.72 4.80
N LYS A 168 32.61 10.20 3.57
CA LYS A 168 31.62 10.28 2.49
C LYS A 168 30.91 8.94 2.20
N SER A 169 31.03 7.96 3.10
CA SER A 169 30.36 6.67 2.95
C SER A 169 28.84 6.79 3.05
N ASP A 170 28.13 6.02 2.22
CA ASP A 170 26.66 6.01 2.20
C ASP A 170 26.07 5.52 3.53
N GLY A 171 24.82 5.88 3.81
CA GLY A 171 24.03 5.21 4.85
C GLY A 171 23.81 3.74 4.53
N TRP A 172 23.30 2.97 5.49
CA TRP A 172 23.03 1.54 5.33
C TRP A 172 22.22 1.24 4.06
N ASN A 173 21.16 2.01 3.81
CA ASN A 173 20.31 1.85 2.63
C ASN A 173 21.08 1.97 1.31
N GLY A 174 21.94 3.01 1.18
CA GLY A 174 22.72 3.21 -0.04
C GLY A 174 23.82 2.17 -0.22
N PHE A 175 24.39 1.68 0.87
CA PHE A 175 25.31 0.55 0.84
C PHE A 175 24.60 -0.74 0.39
N MET A 176 23.43 -1.04 0.95
CA MET A 176 22.65 -2.22 0.59
C MET A 176 22.17 -2.19 -0.85
N GLU A 177 21.73 -1.02 -1.34
CA GLU A 177 21.37 -0.82 -2.75
C GLU A 177 22.54 -1.14 -3.68
N LYS A 178 23.74 -0.64 -3.38
CA LYS A 178 24.95 -0.92 -4.16
C LYS A 178 25.38 -2.39 -4.06
N SER A 179 25.31 -2.97 -2.87
CA SER A 179 25.67 -4.37 -2.60
C SER A 179 24.75 -5.34 -3.35
N HIS A 180 23.45 -5.01 -3.45
CA HIS A 180 22.45 -5.87 -4.06
C HIS A 180 22.09 -5.48 -5.49
N ASN A 181 22.81 -4.55 -6.13
CA ASN A 181 22.52 -4.07 -7.48
C ASN A 181 22.46 -5.21 -8.53
N ASN A 182 23.23 -6.29 -8.31
CA ASN A 182 23.27 -7.46 -9.19
C ASN A 182 22.40 -8.64 -8.71
N VAL A 183 21.67 -8.49 -7.60
CA VAL A 183 20.80 -9.54 -7.08
C VAL A 183 19.46 -9.46 -7.80
N ALA A 184 18.95 -10.61 -8.24
CA ALA A 184 17.65 -10.69 -8.86
C ALA A 184 16.57 -10.23 -7.86
N TYR A 185 15.82 -9.19 -8.22
CA TYR A 185 14.66 -8.73 -7.48
C TYR A 185 13.41 -8.86 -8.32
N HIS A 186 12.27 -8.94 -7.64
CA HIS A 186 10.97 -8.91 -8.28
C HIS A 186 10.22 -7.64 -7.88
N SER A 187 9.61 -6.97 -8.85
CA SER A 187 8.70 -5.87 -8.57
C SER A 187 7.51 -6.36 -7.77
N SER A 188 7.02 -5.54 -6.84
CA SER A 188 5.80 -5.82 -6.07
C SER A 188 4.60 -5.15 -6.71
N LYS A 189 3.40 -5.73 -6.52
CA LYS A 189 2.14 -5.09 -6.88
C LYS A 189 1.43 -4.60 -5.62
N ILE A 190 1.09 -3.33 -5.61
CA ILE A 190 0.37 -2.67 -4.52
C ILE A 190 -1.13 -2.70 -4.84
N ILE A 191 -1.91 -3.19 -3.89
CA ILE A 191 -3.37 -3.31 -3.97
C ILE A 191 -3.96 -2.55 -2.78
N PRO A 192 -4.79 -1.52 -2.99
CA PRO A 192 -5.43 -0.82 -1.89
C PRO A 192 -6.42 -1.74 -1.16
N VAL A 193 -6.46 -1.63 0.16
CA VAL A 193 -7.50 -2.28 0.98
C VAL A 193 -8.39 -1.19 1.63
N PRO A 194 -9.60 -1.54 2.10
CA PRO A 194 -10.51 -0.55 2.66
C PRO A 194 -9.94 0.19 3.87
N PHE A 195 -10.37 1.44 4.05
CA PHE A 195 -9.91 2.31 5.13
C PHE A 195 -10.57 1.95 6.46
N ILE A 196 -9.92 2.29 7.56
CA ILE A 196 -10.55 2.29 8.89
C ILE A 196 -10.80 3.74 9.27
N LYS A 197 -12.09 4.10 9.39
CA LYS A 197 -12.54 5.47 9.65
C LYS A 197 -12.42 5.83 11.13
N ASN A 198 -11.20 5.79 11.67
CA ASN A 198 -10.90 6.13 13.05
C ASN A 198 -9.42 6.55 13.15
N PRO A 199 -9.01 7.37 14.14
CA PRO A 199 -7.62 7.78 14.32
C PRO A 199 -6.67 6.57 14.38
N PRO A 200 -5.54 6.58 13.68
CA PRO A 200 -4.58 5.48 13.69
C PRO A 200 -3.95 5.18 15.05
N SER A 201 -3.90 6.16 15.95
CA SER A 201 -3.39 6.02 17.30
C SER A 201 -4.36 5.34 18.27
N ASP A 202 -5.62 5.14 17.88
CA ASP A 202 -6.63 4.50 18.71
C ASP A 202 -6.49 2.97 18.69
N TYR A 203 -6.58 2.34 19.86
CA TYR A 203 -6.41 0.89 20.01
C TYR A 203 -7.45 0.07 19.24
N ASP A 204 -8.68 0.57 19.10
CA ASP A 204 -9.71 -0.12 18.31
C ASP A 204 -9.31 -0.11 16.82
N THR A 205 -8.67 0.97 16.35
CA THR A 205 -8.15 1.08 14.98
C THR A 205 -7.04 0.06 14.72
N ILE A 206 -6.03 0.04 15.60
CA ILE A 206 -4.89 -0.89 15.50
C ILE A 206 -5.38 -2.34 15.59
N PHE A 207 -6.29 -2.63 16.52
CA PHE A 207 -6.88 -3.96 16.63
C PHE A 207 -7.67 -4.33 15.37
N THR A 208 -8.46 -3.40 14.82
CA THR A 208 -9.23 -3.64 13.59
C THR A 208 -8.33 -3.98 12.42
N SER A 209 -7.22 -3.25 12.22
CA SER A 209 -6.28 -3.50 11.12
C SER A 209 -5.62 -4.88 11.23
N LEU A 210 -5.18 -5.27 12.43
CA LEU A 210 -4.60 -6.59 12.68
C LEU A 210 -5.60 -7.72 12.42
N VAL A 211 -6.86 -7.57 12.87
CA VAL A 211 -7.89 -8.59 12.63
C VAL A 211 -8.25 -8.67 11.14
N GLU A 212 -8.32 -7.55 10.43
CA GLU A 212 -8.58 -7.57 8.98
C GLU A 212 -7.43 -8.22 8.19
N ALA A 213 -6.18 -7.87 8.50
CA ALA A 213 -5.01 -8.53 7.92
C ALA A 213 -5.05 -10.04 8.18
N ALA A 214 -5.29 -10.45 9.43
CA ALA A 214 -5.37 -11.86 9.81
C ALA A 214 -6.51 -12.60 9.10
N LYS A 215 -7.69 -11.98 8.97
CA LYS A 215 -8.84 -12.56 8.26
C LYS A 215 -8.55 -12.75 6.77
N GLN A 216 -7.89 -11.78 6.14
CA GLN A 216 -7.49 -11.90 4.74
C GLN A 216 -6.42 -12.99 4.55
N CYS A 217 -5.50 -13.14 5.50
CA CYS A 217 -4.56 -14.27 5.51
C CYS A 217 -5.29 -15.61 5.67
N GLN A 218 -6.15 -15.80 6.67
CA GLN A 218 -6.83 -17.07 6.93
C GLN A 218 -7.75 -17.53 5.79
N ASN A 219 -8.43 -16.59 5.14
CA ASN A 219 -9.32 -16.90 4.02
C ASN A 219 -8.57 -17.32 2.75
N LYS A 220 -7.25 -17.08 2.66
CA LYS A 220 -6.46 -17.30 1.45
C LYS A 220 -5.21 -18.19 1.64
N TYR A 221 -4.72 -18.37 2.87
CA TYR A 221 -3.42 -19.00 3.17
C TYR A 221 -3.45 -19.84 4.45
N LYS A 222 -2.71 -20.95 4.45
CA LYS A 222 -2.43 -21.77 5.65
C LYS A 222 -1.22 -21.26 6.45
N ASP A 223 -0.25 -20.64 5.78
CA ASP A 223 0.99 -20.14 6.39
C ASP A 223 1.14 -18.64 6.11
N CYS A 224 0.85 -17.80 7.11
CA CYS A 224 1.01 -16.35 7.04
C CYS A 224 1.92 -15.92 8.19
N VAL A 225 3.13 -15.45 7.85
CA VAL A 225 4.11 -14.95 8.82
C VAL A 225 3.65 -13.56 9.26
N ARG A 226 3.42 -13.40 10.57
CA ARG A 226 2.99 -12.15 11.19
C ARG A 226 4.21 -11.46 11.78
N HIS A 227 4.72 -10.44 11.11
CA HIS A 227 5.66 -9.52 11.73
C HIS A 227 4.84 -8.37 12.35
N VAL A 228 4.93 -8.24 13.67
CA VAL A 228 4.43 -7.10 14.45
C VAL A 228 5.58 -6.13 14.65
#